data_AF-A0A8C9FWJ6-F1
#
_entry.id   AF-A0A8C9FWJ6-F1
#
_cell.length_a   1.000
_cell.length_b   1.000
_cell.length_c   1.000
_cell.angle_alpha   90.00
_cell.angle_beta   90.00
_cell.angle_gamma   90.00
#
_symmetry.space_group_name_H-M   'P 1'
#
loop_
_entity.id
_entity.type
_entity.pdbx_description
1 polymer ?
#
loop_
_entity_poly.entity_id
_entity_poly.type
_entity_poly.pdbx_seq_one_letter_code
_entity_poly.pdbx_strand_id
1 'polypeptide(L)'
;MDGEWLPAVVEVTGLLQDPAFHVAKCAAEALKLKFPSKFADPVIHPLLEFAWNEYLQEKKKAFISLDLFFFWPKQHVFVYLDIAIEEQPIGTLLFELFSDVCPKTCENFRALCEGGVMSPSSGQELTYKNSCFHRLIKPVWIQGGDITGKGDGGESIYGPTFEDENFAIPHKGRGVLGMANKGRHSNGSQFYITLQPVPYLDKKCVAFGQLVEGTEVLQRLETVPTHDERPRVACKVTNCGTFQP
;
A
#
# COMPACT_ATOMS: atom_id res chain seq x y z
N MET A 1 -34.63 20.30 26.22
CA MET A 1 -33.60 21.36 26.06
C MET A 1 -32.94 21.04 24.73
N ASP A 2 -33.50 21.59 23.67
CA ASP A 2 -33.04 21.32 22.31
C ASP A 2 -31.83 22.22 22.07
N GLY A 3 -30.64 21.61 21.93
CA GLY A 3 -29.43 22.34 21.62
C GLY A 3 -29.54 22.90 20.20
N GLU A 4 -29.69 24.22 20.08
CA GLU A 4 -29.58 24.91 18.80
C GLU A 4 -28.13 24.75 18.29
N TRP A 5 -27.96 23.88 17.30
CA TRP A 5 -26.69 23.75 16.59
C TRP A 5 -26.47 25.00 15.74
N LEU A 6 -25.30 25.63 15.88
CA LEU A 6 -24.92 26.74 15.02
C LEU A 6 -24.88 26.27 13.55
N PRO A 7 -25.33 27.10 12.59
CA PRO A 7 -25.28 26.75 11.18
C PRO A 7 -23.85 26.46 10.72
N ALA A 8 -23.67 25.41 9.93
CA ALA A 8 -22.37 25.04 9.38
C ALA A 8 -21.89 26.09 8.37
N VAL A 9 -20.61 26.46 8.44
CA VAL A 9 -19.97 27.37 7.49
C VAL A 9 -19.22 26.55 6.46
N VAL A 10 -19.47 26.80 5.18
CA VAL A 10 -18.73 26.17 4.08
C VAL A 10 -17.71 27.18 3.56
N GLU A 11 -16.43 26.81 3.61
CA GLU A 11 -15.33 27.60 3.05
C GLU A 11 -14.89 27.01 1.72
N VAL A 12 -14.79 27.84 0.68
CA VAL A 12 -14.33 27.44 -0.65
C VAL A 12 -13.16 28.33 -1.06
N THR A 13 -11.98 27.73 -1.16
CA THR A 13 -10.74 28.40 -1.56
C THR A 13 -10.20 27.74 -2.82
N GLY A 14 -9.94 28.51 -3.88
CA GLY A 14 -9.51 27.95 -5.15
C GLY A 14 -9.01 29.01 -6.14
N LEU A 15 -8.37 28.54 -7.21
CA LEU A 15 -7.89 29.40 -8.26
C LEU A 15 -9.06 30.06 -9.00
N LEU A 16 -9.07 31.38 -9.11
CA LEU A 16 -10.18 32.17 -9.64
C LEU A 16 -10.54 31.79 -11.09
N GLN A 17 -9.58 31.36 -11.89
CA GLN A 17 -9.80 30.97 -13.29
C GLN A 17 -10.17 29.49 -13.44
N ASP A 18 -10.12 28.70 -12.37
CA ASP A 18 -10.39 27.27 -12.42
C ASP A 18 -11.90 26.98 -12.48
N PRO A 19 -12.39 26.29 -13.52
CA PRO A 19 -13.79 25.88 -13.58
C PRO A 19 -14.28 25.12 -12.35
N ALA A 20 -13.42 24.31 -11.72
CA ALA A 20 -13.76 23.55 -10.53
C ALA A 20 -14.05 24.45 -9.32
N PHE A 21 -13.32 25.56 -9.18
CA PHE A 21 -13.58 26.55 -8.15
C PHE A 21 -14.97 27.17 -8.29
N HIS A 22 -15.37 27.51 -9.52
CA HIS A 22 -16.70 28.06 -9.78
C HIS A 22 -17.81 27.04 -9.51
N VAL A 23 -17.61 25.77 -9.87
CA VAL A 23 -18.57 24.70 -9.53
C VAL A 23 -18.71 24.56 -8.02
N ALA A 24 -17.59 24.53 -7.28
CA ALA A 24 -17.61 24.42 -5.82
C ALA A 24 -18.25 25.63 -5.14
N LYS A 25 -17.96 26.85 -5.62
CA LYS A 25 -18.60 28.09 -5.16
C LYS A 25 -20.12 28.03 -5.34
N CYS A 26 -20.59 27.72 -6.54
CA CYS A 26 -22.02 27.62 -6.84
C CYS A 26 -22.70 26.56 -5.96
N ALA A 27 -22.05 25.43 -5.71
CA ALA A 27 -22.57 24.40 -4.82
C ALA A 27 -22.70 24.90 -3.37
N ALA A 28 -21.70 25.63 -2.86
CA ALA A 28 -21.73 26.21 -1.52
C ALA A 28 -22.86 27.26 -1.36
N GLU A 29 -23.04 28.13 -2.35
CA GLU A 29 -24.13 29.11 -2.37
C GLU A 29 -25.52 28.42 -2.44
N ALA A 30 -25.63 27.36 -3.24
CA ALA A 30 -26.85 26.55 -3.32
C ALA A 30 -27.19 25.85 -2.00
N LEU A 31 -26.19 25.41 -1.22
CA LEU A 31 -26.42 24.81 0.10
C LEU A 31 -27.07 25.80 1.07
N LYS A 32 -26.58 27.05 1.11
CA LYS A 32 -27.18 28.11 1.90
C LYS A 32 -28.62 28.40 1.47
N LEU A 33 -28.85 28.53 0.17
CA LEU A 33 -30.19 28.82 -0.37
C LEU A 33 -31.19 27.69 -0.04
N LYS A 34 -30.75 26.44 -0.17
CA LYS A 34 -31.62 25.27 0.02
C LYS A 34 -31.84 24.93 1.50
N PHE A 35 -30.90 25.27 2.37
CA PHE A 35 -30.94 24.91 3.79
C PHE A 35 -30.51 26.10 4.69
N PRO A 36 -31.29 27.20 4.71
CA PRO A 36 -30.87 28.48 5.28
C PRO A 36 -30.65 28.46 6.80
N SER A 37 -31.28 27.53 7.52
CA SER A 37 -31.09 27.33 8.96
C SER A 37 -29.95 26.37 9.31
N LYS A 38 -29.49 25.54 8.35
CA LYS A 38 -28.41 24.58 8.57
C LYS A 38 -27.05 25.10 8.14
N PHE A 39 -27.03 26.06 7.21
CA PHE A 39 -25.80 26.63 6.69
C PHE A 39 -25.78 28.15 6.87
N ALA A 40 -24.62 28.68 7.24
CA ALA A 40 -24.34 30.10 7.17
C ALA A 40 -23.99 30.51 5.73
N ASP A 41 -23.83 31.80 5.48
CA ASP A 41 -23.31 32.26 4.19
C ASP A 41 -21.90 31.68 3.96
N PRO A 42 -21.63 31.13 2.77
CA PRO A 42 -20.35 30.48 2.51
C PRO A 42 -19.24 31.53 2.43
N VAL A 43 -18.06 31.15 2.91
CA VAL A 43 -16.86 31.98 2.82
C VAL A 43 -16.10 31.58 1.55
N ILE A 44 -15.99 32.51 0.60
CA ILE A 44 -15.39 32.25 -0.71
C ILE A 44 -14.07 33.02 -0.83
N HIS A 45 -12.97 32.30 -1.05
CA HIS A 45 -11.63 32.84 -1.23
C HIS A 45 -11.12 32.55 -2.65
N PRO A 46 -11.47 33.42 -3.63
CA PRO A 46 -10.87 33.33 -4.96
C PRO A 46 -9.41 33.77 -4.91
N LEU A 47 -8.51 32.93 -5.39
CA LEU A 47 -7.07 33.22 -5.41
C LEU A 47 -6.57 33.39 -6.85
N LEU A 48 -5.70 34.37 -7.07
CA LEU A 48 -4.90 34.47 -8.29
C LEU A 48 -3.76 33.44 -8.25
N GLU A 49 -3.18 33.07 -9.39
CA GLU A 49 -2.16 32.00 -9.48
C GLU A 49 -1.03 32.15 -8.46
N PHE A 50 -0.52 33.37 -8.27
CA PHE A 50 0.53 33.63 -7.28
C PHE A 50 0.08 33.32 -5.84
N ALA A 51 -1.08 33.86 -5.43
CA ALA A 51 -1.64 33.63 -4.11
C ALA A 51 -2.11 32.18 -3.92
N TRP A 52 -2.52 31.50 -4.99
CA TRP A 52 -2.85 30.08 -4.99
C TRP A 52 -1.60 29.23 -4.73
N ASN A 53 -0.49 29.56 -5.37
CA ASN A 53 0.78 28.88 -5.12
C ASN A 53 1.25 29.10 -3.67
N GLU A 54 1.17 30.32 -3.14
CA GLU A 54 1.46 30.61 -1.73
C GLU A 54 0.54 29.82 -0.78
N TYR A 55 -0.78 29.86 -1.01
CA TYR A 55 -1.77 29.10 -0.25
C TYR A 55 -1.46 27.60 -0.26
N LEU A 56 -1.13 27.02 -1.41
CA LEU A 56 -0.75 25.61 -1.52
C LEU A 56 0.55 25.31 -0.76
N GLN A 57 1.54 26.21 -0.78
CA GLN A 57 2.78 26.05 -0.03
C GLN A 57 2.54 26.15 1.48
N GLU A 58 1.70 27.07 1.93
CA GLU A 58 1.31 27.21 3.34
C GLU A 58 0.50 26.01 3.81
N LYS A 59 -0.46 25.52 3.02
CA LYS A 59 -1.20 24.30 3.36
C LYS A 59 -0.30 23.07 3.36
N LYS A 60 0.67 22.96 2.45
CA LYS A 60 1.71 21.91 2.48
C LYS A 60 2.56 22.01 3.75
N LYS A 61 3.04 23.20 4.11
CA LYS A 61 3.79 23.43 5.37
C LYS A 61 2.95 23.14 6.60
N ALA A 62 1.67 23.50 6.61
CA ALA A 62 0.74 23.20 7.69
C ALA A 62 0.44 21.70 7.77
N PHE A 63 0.35 21.00 6.64
CA PHE A 63 0.22 19.54 6.59
C PHE A 63 1.47 18.87 7.16
N ILE A 64 2.65 19.32 6.74
CA ILE A 64 3.95 18.88 7.28
C ILE A 64 4.07 19.23 8.77
N SER A 65 3.58 20.40 9.20
CA SER A 65 3.58 20.84 10.60
C SER A 65 2.57 20.12 11.46
N LEU A 66 1.46 19.63 10.89
CA LEU A 66 0.44 18.83 11.57
C LEU A 66 0.90 17.36 11.65
N ASP A 67 1.57 16.84 10.62
CA ASP A 67 2.34 15.60 10.66
C ASP A 67 3.44 15.65 11.74
N LEU A 68 4.08 16.82 11.93
CA LEU A 68 5.03 17.09 13.01
C LEU A 68 4.36 17.34 14.39
N PHE A 69 3.05 17.50 14.50
CA PHE A 69 2.37 17.62 15.80
C PHE A 69 1.73 16.30 16.24
N PHE A 70 1.46 15.40 15.29
CA PHE A 70 1.16 13.98 15.53
C PHE A 70 2.45 13.13 15.53
N PHE A 71 3.43 13.53 16.34
CA PHE A 71 4.68 12.79 16.57
C PHE A 71 4.41 11.45 17.29
N TRP A 72 3.94 10.45 16.54
CA TRP A 72 4.58 9.14 16.59
C TRP A 72 5.70 9.20 15.53
N PRO A 73 6.97 8.86 15.85
CA PRO A 73 7.99 8.81 14.81
C PRO A 73 7.50 7.82 13.74
N LYS A 74 7.31 8.30 12.50
CA LYS A 74 7.09 7.42 11.34
C LYS A 74 8.32 6.53 11.22
N GLN A 75 8.29 5.38 11.88
CA GLN A 75 9.33 4.39 11.80
C GLN A 75 9.13 3.69 10.46
N HIS A 76 9.87 4.14 9.46
CA HIS A 76 9.90 3.49 8.17
C HIS A 76 10.49 2.09 8.36
N VAL A 77 9.70 1.06 8.06
CA VAL A 77 10.13 -0.33 8.14
C VAL A 77 10.55 -0.77 6.74
N PHE A 78 11.82 -1.13 6.61
CA PHE A 78 12.35 -1.67 5.36
C PHE A 78 12.67 -3.15 5.51
N VAL A 79 12.43 -3.89 4.43
CA VAL A 79 12.74 -5.33 4.34
C VAL A 79 13.37 -5.64 3.00
N TYR A 80 14.26 -6.62 2.97
CA TYR A 80 14.94 -7.05 1.76
C TYR A 80 14.66 -8.52 1.46
N LEU A 81 14.64 -8.86 0.17
CA LEU A 81 14.62 -10.23 -0.35
C LEU A 81 15.78 -10.41 -1.34
N ASP A 82 16.74 -11.27 -1.02
CA ASP A 82 17.84 -11.64 -1.92
C ASP A 82 17.38 -12.74 -2.87
N ILE A 83 17.44 -12.47 -4.17
CA ILE A 83 16.81 -13.32 -5.18
C ILE A 83 17.85 -14.11 -5.97
N ALA A 84 17.54 -15.37 -6.26
CA ALA A 84 18.25 -16.19 -7.22
C ALA A 84 17.32 -16.80 -8.28
N ILE A 85 17.86 -17.00 -9.49
CA ILE A 85 17.26 -17.80 -10.56
C ILE A 85 18.23 -18.96 -10.85
N GLU A 86 17.75 -20.21 -10.80
CA GLU A 86 18.61 -21.41 -10.97
C GLU A 86 19.84 -21.41 -10.03
N GLU A 87 19.63 -21.03 -8.77
CA GLU A 87 20.69 -20.88 -7.75
C GLU A 87 21.73 -19.76 -8.05
N GLN A 88 21.58 -19.01 -9.16
CA GLN A 88 22.42 -17.86 -9.46
C GLN A 88 21.81 -16.59 -8.83
N PRO A 89 22.51 -15.92 -7.89
CA PRO A 89 22.04 -14.65 -7.35
C PRO A 89 21.86 -13.61 -8.45
N ILE A 90 20.73 -12.92 -8.43
CA ILE A 90 20.38 -11.90 -9.42
C ILE A 90 20.27 -10.49 -8.84
N GLY A 91 20.30 -10.37 -7.50
CA GLY A 91 20.26 -9.12 -6.75
C GLY A 91 19.18 -9.13 -5.67
N THR A 92 18.97 -7.96 -5.06
CA THR A 92 18.08 -7.78 -3.92
C THR A 92 16.87 -6.94 -4.30
N LEU A 93 15.70 -7.29 -3.79
CA LEU A 93 14.51 -6.44 -3.79
C LEU A 93 14.38 -5.79 -2.42
N LEU A 94 14.41 -4.46 -2.34
CA LEU A 94 14.22 -3.70 -1.10
C LEU A 94 12.83 -3.05 -1.11
N PHE A 95 12.06 -3.26 -0.05
CA PHE A 95 10.71 -2.72 0.10
C PHE A 95 10.61 -1.80 1.31
N GLU A 96 9.88 -0.71 1.14
CA GLU A 96 9.28 0.03 2.25
C GLU A 96 7.92 -0.58 2.59
N LEU A 97 7.66 -0.78 3.88
CA LEU A 97 6.37 -1.22 4.39
C LEU A 97 5.60 -0.03 4.98
N PHE A 98 4.32 0.09 4.62
CA PHE A 98 3.44 1.17 5.06
C PHE A 98 2.80 0.83 6.41
N SER A 99 3.64 0.63 7.44
CA SER A 99 3.23 0.16 8.77
C SER A 99 2.38 1.16 9.56
N ASP A 100 2.35 2.42 9.16
CA ASP A 100 1.43 3.44 9.67
C ASP A 100 -0.01 3.24 9.15
N VAL A 101 -0.16 2.68 7.95
CA VAL A 101 -1.45 2.41 7.32
C VAL A 101 -1.92 0.98 7.60
N CYS A 102 -1.04 -0.01 7.44
CA CYS A 102 -1.34 -1.44 7.57
C CYS A 102 -0.41 -2.14 8.58
N PRO A 103 -0.40 -1.73 9.87
CA PRO A 103 0.55 -2.24 10.87
C PRO A 103 0.55 -3.76 11.01
N LYS A 104 -0.63 -4.41 11.03
CA LYS A 104 -0.74 -5.86 11.19
C LYS A 104 -0.22 -6.62 9.96
N THR A 105 -0.56 -6.13 8.76
CA THR A 105 -0.12 -6.72 7.50
C THR A 105 1.38 -6.57 7.32
N CYS A 106 1.92 -5.39 7.64
CA CYS A 106 3.35 -5.11 7.58
C CYS A 106 4.13 -5.94 8.60
N GLU A 107 3.64 -6.07 9.83
CA GLU A 107 4.29 -6.89 10.86
C GLU A 107 4.35 -8.36 10.46
N ASN A 108 3.28 -8.91 9.87
CA ASN A 108 3.30 -10.26 9.32
C ASN A 108 4.40 -10.42 8.27
N PHE A 109 4.50 -9.51 7.30
CA PHE A 109 5.52 -9.60 6.26
C PHE A 109 6.94 -9.42 6.81
N ARG A 110 7.13 -8.47 7.73
CA ARG A 110 8.41 -8.18 8.40
C ARG A 110 8.91 -9.39 9.18
N ALA A 111 8.07 -9.99 10.02
CA ALA A 111 8.43 -11.16 10.81
C ALA A 111 8.72 -12.39 9.93
N LEU A 112 7.98 -12.58 8.84
CA LEU A 112 8.28 -13.63 7.85
C LEU A 112 9.61 -13.37 7.11
N CYS A 113 10.04 -12.11 6.96
CA CYS A 113 11.37 -11.80 6.44
C CYS A 113 12.46 -12.13 7.47
N GLU A 114 12.27 -11.80 8.75
CA GLU A 114 13.25 -12.07 9.81
C GLU A 114 13.38 -13.56 10.16
N GLY A 115 12.27 -14.31 10.12
CA GLY A 115 12.21 -15.67 10.63
C GLY A 115 12.12 -15.72 12.16
N GLY A 116 12.46 -16.88 12.74
CA GLY A 116 12.48 -17.13 14.19
C GLY A 116 11.13 -17.43 14.84
N VAL A 117 10.02 -17.15 14.17
CA VAL A 117 8.67 -17.52 14.63
C VAL A 117 8.36 -18.94 14.20
N MET A 118 7.94 -19.81 15.12
CA MET A 118 7.59 -21.19 14.81
C MET A 118 6.10 -21.32 14.51
N SER A 119 5.77 -22.01 13.41
CA SER A 119 4.42 -22.42 13.06
C SER A 119 3.84 -23.31 14.17
N PRO A 120 2.72 -22.92 14.80
CA PRO A 120 2.06 -23.77 15.80
C PRO A 120 1.52 -25.08 15.20
N SER A 121 1.23 -25.08 13.90
CA SER A 121 0.59 -26.19 13.21
C SER A 121 1.60 -27.20 12.64
N SER A 122 2.71 -26.72 12.08
CA SER A 122 3.72 -27.57 11.41
C SER A 122 5.00 -27.74 12.22
N GLY A 123 5.25 -26.89 13.22
CA GLY A 123 6.52 -26.84 13.95
C GLY A 123 7.70 -26.37 13.10
N GLN A 124 7.47 -25.87 11.89
CA GLN A 124 8.50 -25.29 11.03
C GLN A 124 8.64 -23.79 11.28
N GLU A 125 9.81 -23.25 11.00
CA GLU A 125 10.05 -21.82 11.07
C GLU A 125 9.27 -21.08 9.97
N LEU A 126 8.56 -20.03 10.35
CA LEU A 126 7.82 -19.15 9.45
C LEU A 126 8.81 -18.15 8.83
N THR A 127 9.28 -18.43 7.62
CA THR A 127 10.23 -17.56 6.92
C THR A 127 10.03 -17.57 5.41
N TYR A 128 10.28 -16.43 4.75
CA TYR A 128 10.37 -16.36 3.29
C TYR A 128 11.66 -16.96 2.74
N LYS A 129 12.68 -17.19 3.57
CA LYS A 129 13.93 -17.80 3.14
C LYS A 129 13.65 -19.18 2.52
N ASN A 130 14.22 -19.41 1.33
CA ASN A 130 14.01 -20.56 0.45
C ASN A 130 12.62 -20.71 -0.17
N SER A 131 11.69 -19.78 0.07
CA SER A 131 10.40 -19.76 -0.63
C SER A 131 10.57 -19.38 -2.10
N CYS A 132 9.64 -19.83 -2.95
CA CYS A 132 9.69 -19.60 -4.38
C CYS A 132 8.71 -18.52 -4.83
N PHE A 133 9.04 -17.83 -5.92
CA PHE A 133 8.02 -17.20 -6.77
C PHE A 133 7.39 -18.30 -7.62
N HIS A 134 6.16 -18.69 -7.28
CA HIS A 134 5.49 -19.84 -7.87
C HIS A 134 4.52 -19.48 -9.00
N ARG A 135 4.19 -18.19 -9.18
CA ARG A 135 3.26 -17.74 -10.22
C ARG A 135 3.62 -16.35 -10.77
N LEU A 136 3.71 -16.24 -12.09
CA LEU A 136 4.02 -15.04 -12.85
C LEU A 136 2.90 -14.81 -13.86
N ILE A 137 2.07 -13.79 -13.63
CA ILE A 137 1.05 -13.36 -14.60
C ILE A 137 1.63 -12.16 -15.34
N LYS A 138 2.14 -12.37 -16.55
CA LYS A 138 2.79 -11.30 -17.32
C LYS A 138 1.76 -10.51 -18.14
N PRO A 139 1.82 -9.16 -18.18
CA PRO A 139 2.73 -8.24 -17.49
C PRO A 139 2.12 -7.66 -16.20
N VAL A 140 1.34 -8.46 -15.47
CA VAL A 140 0.44 -8.01 -14.41
C VAL A 140 1.13 -7.98 -13.04
N TRP A 141 1.59 -9.13 -12.54
CA TRP A 141 2.30 -9.25 -11.26
C TRP A 141 3.13 -10.54 -11.20
N ILE A 142 4.06 -10.58 -10.27
CA ILE A 142 4.74 -11.81 -9.82
C ILE A 142 4.28 -12.15 -8.40
N GLN A 143 4.12 -13.44 -8.09
CA GLN A 143 3.57 -13.92 -6.82
C GLN A 143 4.50 -14.98 -6.21
N GLY A 144 4.71 -14.87 -4.90
CA GLY A 144 5.52 -15.78 -4.10
C GLY A 144 4.97 -15.90 -2.68
N GLY A 145 5.83 -16.34 -1.76
CA GLY A 145 5.50 -16.36 -0.34
C GLY A 145 4.66 -17.55 0.11
N ASP A 146 4.54 -18.62 -0.67
CA ASP A 146 4.14 -19.92 -0.10
C ASP A 146 5.34 -20.51 0.65
N ILE A 147 5.42 -20.22 1.95
CA ILE A 147 6.47 -20.69 2.85
C ILE A 147 6.33 -22.17 3.22
N THR A 148 5.23 -22.81 2.80
CA THR A 148 4.91 -24.22 3.10
C THR A 148 5.02 -25.13 1.88
N GLY A 149 5.21 -24.57 0.67
CA GLY A 149 5.07 -25.35 -0.55
C GLY A 149 5.26 -24.58 -1.86
N LYS A 150 4.37 -24.85 -2.83
CA LYS A 150 4.51 -24.46 -4.24
C LYS A 150 3.31 -23.67 -4.80
N GLY A 151 2.56 -22.99 -3.93
CA GLY A 151 1.51 -22.03 -4.27
C GLY A 151 0.14 -22.31 -3.67
N ASP A 152 -0.05 -23.44 -2.98
CA ASP A 152 -1.35 -23.86 -2.45
C ASP A 152 -1.49 -23.61 -0.94
N GLY A 153 -0.38 -23.35 -0.24
CA GLY A 153 -0.33 -23.18 1.20
C GLY A 153 0.05 -21.76 1.62
N GLY A 154 0.82 -21.67 2.70
CA GLY A 154 1.19 -20.44 3.40
C GLY A 154 0.46 -20.30 4.73
N GLU A 155 1.12 -19.63 5.68
CA GLU A 155 0.61 -19.39 7.03
C GLU A 155 1.08 -18.01 7.48
N SER A 156 0.24 -17.27 8.21
CA SER A 156 0.64 -16.00 8.80
C SER A 156 1.26 -16.20 10.16
N ILE A 157 1.96 -15.19 10.68
CA ILE A 157 2.45 -15.22 12.08
C ILE A 157 1.32 -15.24 13.12
N TYR A 158 0.07 -15.00 12.68
CA TYR A 158 -1.13 -14.99 13.52
C TYR A 158 -1.93 -16.31 13.44
N GLY A 159 -1.41 -17.31 12.74
CA GLY A 159 -2.09 -18.57 12.44
C GLY A 159 -2.39 -18.73 10.94
N PRO A 160 -3.30 -19.64 10.54
CA PRO A 160 -3.52 -19.99 9.13
C PRO A 160 -3.78 -18.79 8.22
N THR A 161 -4.64 -17.87 8.65
CA THR A 161 -4.96 -16.65 7.92
C THR A 161 -5.36 -15.51 8.86
N PHE A 162 -5.27 -14.26 8.38
CA PHE A 162 -5.79 -13.06 9.02
C PHE A 162 -6.65 -12.20 8.07
N GLU A 163 -7.35 -11.24 8.66
CA GLU A 163 -8.31 -10.36 7.99
C GLU A 163 -7.66 -9.33 7.04
N ASP A 164 -8.40 -8.91 6.01
CA ASP A 164 -8.09 -7.68 5.27
C ASP A 164 -8.09 -6.47 6.21
N GLU A 165 -6.93 -5.88 6.45
CA GLU A 165 -6.75 -4.79 7.43
C GLU A 165 -7.38 -3.49 6.95
N ASN A 166 -7.02 -3.00 5.76
CA ASN A 166 -7.70 -1.92 5.07
C ASN A 166 -7.33 -1.87 3.57
N PHE A 167 -7.96 -0.96 2.83
CA PHE A 167 -7.75 -0.79 1.39
C PHE A 167 -7.40 0.68 1.03
N ALA A 168 -6.69 1.37 1.93
CA ALA A 168 -6.34 2.78 1.74
C ALA A 168 -5.26 2.99 0.68
N ILE A 169 -4.39 1.99 0.48
CA ILE A 169 -3.30 2.03 -0.51
C ILE A 169 -3.82 1.46 -1.85
N PRO A 170 -3.83 2.25 -2.92
CA PRO A 170 -4.28 1.80 -4.24
C PRO A 170 -3.14 1.17 -5.07
N HIS A 171 -3.47 0.26 -5.98
CA HIS A 171 -2.51 -0.43 -6.84
C HIS A 171 -2.14 0.41 -8.08
N LYS A 172 -1.58 1.59 -7.86
CA LYS A 172 -1.38 2.62 -8.90
C LYS A 172 -0.18 2.41 -9.81
N GLY A 173 0.72 1.47 -9.52
CA GLY A 173 1.98 1.37 -10.26
C GLY A 173 2.67 0.03 -10.11
N ARG A 174 3.84 -0.05 -10.74
CA ARG A 174 4.79 -1.17 -10.63
C ARG A 174 5.48 -1.16 -9.27
N GLY A 175 5.74 -2.35 -8.72
CA GLY A 175 6.47 -2.52 -7.48
C GLY A 175 5.61 -2.41 -6.22
N VAL A 176 4.28 -2.25 -6.36
CA VAL A 176 3.37 -2.30 -5.22
C VAL A 176 3.36 -3.72 -4.66
N LEU A 177 3.58 -3.82 -3.35
CA LEU A 177 3.54 -5.07 -2.61
C LEU A 177 2.14 -5.27 -2.01
N GLY A 178 1.50 -6.39 -2.33
CA GLY A 178 0.15 -6.69 -1.86
C GLY A 178 -0.04 -8.16 -1.47
N MET A 179 -1.02 -8.41 -0.58
CA MET A 179 -1.33 -9.75 -0.08
C MET A 179 -2.12 -10.54 -1.11
N ALA A 180 -1.64 -11.75 -1.44
CA ALA A 180 -2.45 -12.72 -2.17
C ALA A 180 -3.41 -13.42 -1.19
N ASN A 181 -4.67 -13.53 -1.58
CA ASN A 181 -5.70 -14.15 -0.74
C ASN A 181 -6.60 -15.09 -1.57
N LYS A 182 -7.37 -15.93 -0.89
CA LYS A 182 -8.36 -16.86 -1.48
C LYS A 182 -9.79 -16.33 -1.30
N GLY A 183 -9.93 -15.02 -1.23
CA GLY A 183 -11.17 -14.33 -0.88
C GLY A 183 -11.02 -13.46 0.37
N ARG A 184 -12.14 -12.84 0.77
CA ARG A 184 -12.18 -11.89 1.88
C ARG A 184 -11.60 -12.50 3.17
N HIS A 185 -10.75 -11.74 3.86
CA HIS A 185 -10.17 -12.11 5.16
C HIS A 185 -9.41 -13.45 5.16
N SER A 186 -8.63 -13.72 4.11
CA SER A 186 -7.84 -14.95 3.97
C SER A 186 -6.36 -14.69 3.67
N ASN A 187 -5.80 -13.63 4.27
CA ASN A 187 -4.40 -13.28 4.09
C ASN A 187 -3.51 -14.25 4.87
N GLY A 188 -2.48 -14.82 4.24
CA GLY A 188 -1.52 -15.74 4.87
C GLY A 188 -0.09 -15.18 4.76
N SER A 189 0.80 -15.93 4.14
CA SER A 189 2.14 -15.48 3.77
C SER A 189 2.30 -15.14 2.28
N GLN A 190 1.36 -15.56 1.41
CA GLN A 190 1.52 -15.30 -0.01
C GLN A 190 1.34 -13.81 -0.35
N PHE A 191 2.21 -13.30 -1.21
CA PHE A 191 2.21 -11.91 -1.66
C PHE A 191 2.43 -11.82 -3.16
N TYR A 192 2.11 -10.66 -3.73
CA TYR A 192 2.47 -10.30 -5.10
C TYR A 192 3.19 -8.95 -5.16
N ILE A 193 3.97 -8.78 -6.22
CA ILE A 193 4.60 -7.52 -6.61
C ILE A 193 4.05 -7.14 -7.98
N THR A 194 3.41 -5.98 -8.08
CA THR A 194 2.81 -5.52 -9.33
C THR A 194 3.86 -5.20 -10.38
N LEU A 195 3.57 -5.50 -11.64
CA LEU A 195 4.42 -5.15 -12.79
C LEU A 195 3.86 -3.96 -13.58
N GLN A 196 2.58 -3.64 -13.37
CA GLN A 196 1.83 -2.51 -13.92
C GLN A 196 0.70 -2.08 -12.94
N PRO A 197 -0.01 -0.95 -13.17
CA PRO A 197 -1.19 -0.59 -12.38
C PRO A 197 -2.29 -1.65 -12.46
N VAL A 198 -2.88 -2.03 -11.32
CA VAL A 198 -3.94 -3.06 -11.22
C VAL A 198 -5.12 -2.60 -10.35
N PRO A 199 -5.82 -1.51 -10.72
CA PRO A 199 -6.86 -0.89 -9.87
C PRO A 199 -8.07 -1.81 -9.60
N TYR A 200 -8.27 -2.88 -10.37
CA TYR A 200 -9.33 -3.86 -10.13
C TYR A 200 -9.07 -4.77 -8.91
N LEU A 201 -7.86 -4.74 -8.34
CA LEU A 201 -7.52 -5.34 -7.05
C LEU A 201 -7.80 -4.39 -5.86
N ASP A 202 -8.03 -3.11 -6.12
CA ASP A 202 -8.41 -2.16 -5.07
C ASP A 202 -9.68 -2.67 -4.39
N LYS A 203 -9.68 -2.64 -3.04
CA LYS A 203 -10.77 -3.16 -2.19
C LYS A 203 -10.94 -4.69 -2.20
N LYS A 204 -10.03 -5.45 -2.81
CA LYS A 204 -10.03 -6.93 -2.81
C LYS A 204 -8.77 -7.51 -2.18
N CYS A 205 -7.63 -6.87 -2.43
CA CYS A 205 -6.34 -7.27 -1.89
C CYS A 205 -5.73 -6.09 -1.14
N VAL A 206 -5.11 -6.36 0.01
CA VAL A 206 -4.45 -5.33 0.83
C VAL A 206 -3.09 -5.03 0.21
N ALA A 207 -2.89 -3.81 -0.28
CA ALA A 207 -1.56 -3.28 -0.57
C ALA A 207 -0.95 -2.73 0.72
N PHE A 208 0.34 -3.01 0.96
CA PHE A 208 0.97 -2.70 2.24
C PHE A 208 2.45 -2.28 2.12
N GLY A 209 2.99 -2.19 0.91
CA GLY A 209 4.36 -1.70 0.71
C GLY A 209 4.67 -1.38 -0.75
N GLN A 210 5.90 -0.95 -0.98
CA GLN A 210 6.38 -0.55 -2.30
C GLN A 210 7.87 -0.89 -2.44
N LEU A 211 8.25 -1.37 -3.62
CA LEU A 211 9.64 -1.57 -4.00
C LEU A 211 10.35 -0.21 -4.08
N VAL A 212 11.44 -0.06 -3.33
CA VAL A 212 12.28 1.15 -3.30
C VAL A 212 13.63 0.94 -4.01
N GLU A 213 14.18 -0.27 -3.99
CA GLU A 213 15.36 -0.66 -4.78
C GLU A 213 15.19 -2.07 -5.39
N GLY A 214 15.91 -2.36 -6.47
CA GLY A 214 15.86 -3.66 -7.15
C GLY A 214 14.96 -3.72 -8.39
N THR A 215 14.72 -2.58 -9.07
CA THR A 215 13.90 -2.53 -10.29
C THR A 215 14.41 -3.49 -11.38
N GLU A 216 15.74 -3.60 -11.56
CA GLU A 216 16.36 -4.53 -12.51
C GLU A 216 16.15 -6.00 -12.12
N VAL A 217 16.17 -6.31 -10.82
CA VAL A 217 15.89 -7.65 -10.29
C VAL A 217 14.44 -8.05 -10.60
N LEU A 218 13.50 -7.13 -10.38
CA LEU A 218 12.08 -7.34 -10.71
C LEU A 218 11.87 -7.53 -12.21
N GLN A 219 12.57 -6.76 -13.06
CA GLN A 219 12.54 -6.96 -14.52
C GLN A 219 13.08 -8.33 -14.92
N ARG A 220 14.20 -8.78 -14.33
CA ARG A 220 14.75 -10.11 -14.61
C ARG A 220 13.77 -11.22 -14.24
N LEU A 221 13.14 -11.15 -13.06
CA LEU A 221 12.07 -12.09 -12.65
C LEU A 221 10.91 -12.11 -13.65
N GLU A 222 10.44 -10.93 -14.08
CA GLU A 222 9.36 -10.80 -15.06
C GLU A 222 9.69 -11.49 -16.41
N THR A 223 10.95 -11.52 -16.82
CA THR A 223 11.34 -12.14 -18.10
C THR A 223 11.41 -13.67 -18.06
N VAL A 224 11.40 -14.30 -16.89
CA VAL A 224 11.57 -15.76 -16.73
C VAL A 224 10.50 -16.56 -17.50
N PRO A 225 10.86 -17.50 -18.39
CA PRO A 225 9.88 -18.30 -19.12
C PRO A 225 8.91 -19.06 -18.21
N THR A 226 7.64 -19.12 -18.59
CA THR A 226 6.59 -19.79 -17.80
C THR A 226 5.94 -20.94 -18.57
N HIS A 227 5.28 -21.83 -17.83
CA HIS A 227 4.30 -22.80 -18.32
C HIS A 227 3.10 -22.74 -17.37
N ASP A 228 1.90 -22.42 -17.90
CA ASP A 228 0.69 -22.19 -17.10
C ASP A 228 0.94 -21.21 -15.92
N GLU A 229 1.52 -20.05 -16.23
CA GLU A 229 1.90 -19.00 -15.26
C GLU A 229 2.97 -19.43 -14.23
N ARG A 230 3.42 -20.69 -14.20
CA ARG A 230 4.50 -21.14 -13.32
C ARG A 230 5.86 -20.94 -13.99
N PRO A 231 6.88 -20.39 -13.29
CA PRO A 231 8.24 -20.34 -13.81
C PRO A 231 8.76 -21.72 -14.20
N ARG A 232 9.42 -21.81 -15.36
CA ARG A 232 10.08 -23.05 -15.82
C ARG A 232 11.36 -23.37 -15.04
N VAL A 233 11.94 -22.34 -14.43
CA VAL A 233 13.15 -22.42 -13.62
C VAL A 233 12.88 -21.88 -12.22
N ALA A 234 13.59 -22.39 -11.23
CA ALA A 234 13.41 -21.98 -9.86
C ALA A 234 13.79 -20.50 -9.67
N CYS A 235 12.84 -19.70 -9.18
CA CYS A 235 13.03 -18.32 -8.77
C CYS A 235 12.80 -18.26 -7.26
N LYS A 236 13.84 -18.01 -6.47
CA LYS A 236 13.80 -18.19 -5.01
C LYS A 236 14.23 -16.94 -4.26
N VAL A 237 13.68 -16.77 -3.08
CA VAL A 237 14.23 -15.91 -2.03
C VAL A 237 15.31 -16.72 -1.32
N THR A 238 16.58 -16.40 -1.54
CA THR A 238 17.73 -17.09 -0.94
C THR A 238 18.02 -16.62 0.49
N ASN A 239 17.71 -15.36 0.77
CA ASN A 239 17.81 -14.75 2.09
C ASN A 239 16.85 -13.56 2.18
N CYS A 240 16.49 -13.17 3.40
CA CYS A 240 15.59 -12.05 3.66
C CYS A 240 15.77 -11.54 5.08
N GLY A 241 15.27 -10.33 5.35
CA GLY A 241 15.31 -9.75 6.69
C GLY A 241 14.84 -8.30 6.72
N THR A 242 14.90 -7.70 7.91
CA THR A 242 14.76 -6.25 8.06
C THR A 242 16.02 -5.52 7.62
N PHE A 243 15.83 -4.32 7.11
CA PHE A 243 16.92 -3.43 6.70
C PHE A 243 16.86 -2.15 7.54
N GLN A 244 17.99 -1.81 8.15
CA GLN A 244 18.18 -0.52 8.83
C GLN A 244 19.16 0.31 7.97
N PRO A 245 18.74 1.48 7.47
CA PRO A 245 19.59 2.38 6.70
C PRO A 245 20.82 2.88 7.45
#